data_AF-A0A4Q7ENN9-F1
#
_entry.id   AF-A0A4Q7ENN9-F1
#
_cell.length_a   1.000
_cell.length_b   1.000
_cell.length_c   1.000
_cell.angle_alpha   90.00
_cell.angle_beta   90.00
_cell.angle_gamma   90.00
#
_symmetry.space_group_name_H-M   'P 1'
#
loop_
_entity.id
_entity.type
_entity.pdbx_description
1 polymer ?
#
loop_
_entity_poly.entity_id
_entity_poly.type
_entity_poly.pdbx_seq_one_letter_code
_entity_poly.pdbx_strand_id
1 'polypeptide(L)'
;MMANTVCINTNRGFTLLESLIAFMVLSFGLLGAVALQAKAKQASFDSMQRAAAVALAGDIMQRIRSNDTLNLGNQYQQVFSSTATVNGNNRCFSNVCTNAEIAAMDLEQWIMAIQARENTGSLDDTTVCITTAPVPGSQGRGFNVTVSVAWAGRQAFDMNAANEAINCGDNNDFRRVVSINSYILVRD
;
A
#
# COMPACT_ATOMS: atom_id res chain seq x y z
N MET A 1 48.10 -72.63 6.81
CA MET A 1 48.17 -71.48 5.88
C MET A 1 46.96 -71.55 4.97
N MET A 2 45.90 -70.76 5.22
CA MET A 2 44.81 -70.54 4.26
C MET A 2 44.47 -69.05 4.30
N ALA A 3 44.54 -68.42 3.14
CA ALA A 3 44.55 -66.98 2.94
C ALA A 3 43.15 -66.37 3.02
N ASN A 4 43.06 -65.21 3.65
CA ASN A 4 41.86 -64.37 3.75
C ASN A 4 41.61 -63.71 2.38
N THR A 5 40.54 -64.08 1.68
CA THR A 5 40.20 -63.46 0.38
C THR A 5 39.24 -62.28 0.63
N VAL A 6 39.77 -61.07 0.67
CA VAL A 6 38.97 -59.84 0.64
C VAL A 6 38.49 -59.61 -0.80
N CYS A 7 37.19 -59.74 -1.05
CA CYS A 7 36.58 -59.37 -2.32
C CYS A 7 36.50 -57.84 -2.41
N ILE A 8 37.33 -57.24 -3.26
CA ILE A 8 37.27 -55.81 -3.58
C ILE A 8 36.16 -55.64 -4.64
N ASN A 9 35.06 -54.98 -4.26
CA ASN A 9 33.94 -54.75 -5.15
C ASN A 9 34.35 -53.80 -6.30
N THR A 10 34.26 -54.28 -7.54
CA THR A 10 34.60 -53.50 -8.73
C THR A 10 33.52 -52.44 -8.97
N ASN A 11 33.84 -51.17 -8.66
CA ASN A 11 33.00 -50.01 -9.01
C ASN A 11 32.79 -49.98 -10.53
N ARG A 12 31.60 -50.37 -10.99
CA ARG A 12 31.21 -50.24 -12.40
C ARG A 12 30.96 -48.77 -12.68
N GLY A 13 31.67 -48.23 -13.69
CA GLY A 13 31.62 -46.84 -14.11
C GLY A 13 30.24 -46.39 -14.61
N PHE A 14 29.34 -46.10 -13.67
CA PHE A 14 28.03 -45.46 -13.89
C PHE A 14 27.94 -44.06 -13.22
N THR A 15 29.03 -43.61 -12.57
CA THR A 15 29.05 -42.36 -11.79
C THR A 15 28.94 -41.09 -12.63
N LEU A 16 29.43 -41.11 -13.88
CA LEU A 16 29.43 -39.92 -14.74
C LEU A 16 28.04 -39.60 -15.28
N LEU A 17 27.27 -40.62 -15.69
CA LEU A 17 25.88 -40.45 -16.13
C LEU A 17 24.99 -40.05 -14.94
N GLU A 18 25.17 -40.69 -13.78
CA GLU A 18 24.44 -40.36 -12.55
C GLU A 18 24.68 -38.92 -12.11
N SER A 19 25.94 -38.46 -12.12
CA SER A 19 26.29 -37.07 -11.81
C SER A 19 25.72 -36.08 -12.82
N LEU A 20 25.66 -36.45 -14.10
CA LEU A 20 25.09 -35.61 -15.16
C LEU A 20 23.57 -35.45 -15.01
N ILE A 21 22.86 -36.56 -14.69
CA ILE A 21 21.42 -36.52 -14.40
C ILE A 21 21.17 -35.72 -13.13
N ALA A 22 21.93 -35.93 -12.06
CA ALA A 22 21.82 -35.17 -10.82
C ALA A 22 22.03 -33.67 -11.05
N PHE A 23 23.04 -33.29 -11.83
CA PHE A 23 23.30 -31.90 -12.21
C PHE A 23 22.17 -31.30 -13.05
N MET A 24 21.60 -32.07 -13.98
CA MET A 24 20.44 -31.65 -14.80
C MET A 24 19.21 -31.40 -13.93
N VAL A 25 18.88 -32.32 -13.02
CA VAL A 25 17.76 -32.19 -12.08
C VAL A 25 17.98 -30.99 -11.15
N LEU A 26 19.19 -30.82 -10.60
CA LEU A 26 19.56 -29.68 -9.76
C LEU A 26 19.42 -28.36 -10.52
N SER A 27 19.87 -28.30 -11.77
CA SER A 27 19.77 -27.11 -12.61
C SER A 27 18.32 -26.68 -12.82
N PHE A 28 17.43 -27.62 -13.16
CA PHE A 28 15.99 -27.32 -13.28
C PHE A 28 15.36 -26.94 -11.94
N GLY A 29 15.76 -27.61 -10.85
CA GLY A 29 15.31 -27.27 -9.49
C GLY A 29 15.68 -25.83 -9.11
N LEU A 30 16.91 -25.41 -9.41
CA LEU A 30 17.38 -24.05 -9.13
C LEU A 30 16.64 -23.00 -9.97
N LEU A 31 16.42 -23.26 -11.27
CA LEU A 31 15.64 -22.37 -12.13
C LEU A 31 14.20 -22.23 -11.62
N GLY A 32 13.58 -23.33 -11.19
CA GLY A 32 12.26 -23.32 -10.56
C GLY A 32 12.24 -22.49 -9.27
N ALA A 33 13.25 -22.63 -8.41
CA ALA A 33 13.36 -21.86 -7.18
C ALA A 33 13.52 -20.35 -7.43
N VAL A 34 14.32 -19.96 -8.43
CA VAL A 34 14.50 -18.54 -8.80
C VAL A 34 13.19 -17.94 -9.32
N ALA A 35 12.44 -18.67 -10.16
CA ALA A 35 11.14 -18.22 -10.64
C ALA A 35 10.15 -18.01 -9.49
N LEU A 36 10.12 -18.94 -8.52
CA LEU A 36 9.29 -18.80 -7.32
C LEU A 36 9.72 -17.61 -6.45
N GLN A 37 11.02 -17.41 -6.25
CA GLN A 37 11.55 -16.26 -5.49
C GLN A 37 11.17 -14.92 -6.14
N ALA A 38 11.24 -14.83 -7.47
CA ALA A 38 10.83 -13.63 -8.19
C ALA A 38 9.34 -13.32 -7.98
N LYS A 39 8.47 -14.34 -8.07
CA LYS A 39 7.03 -14.19 -7.81
C LYS A 39 6.73 -13.85 -6.36
N ALA A 40 7.43 -14.46 -5.40
CA ALA A 40 7.31 -14.13 -3.99
C ALA A 40 7.67 -12.65 -3.72
N LYS A 41 8.78 -12.16 -4.29
CA LYS A 41 9.19 -10.77 -4.15
C LYS A 41 8.18 -9.79 -4.76
N GLN A 42 7.62 -10.13 -5.92
CA GLN A 42 6.55 -9.35 -6.56
C GLN A 42 5.32 -9.25 -5.64
N ALA A 43 4.83 -10.38 -5.13
CA ALA A 43 3.68 -10.39 -4.22
C ALA A 43 3.96 -9.66 -2.89
N SER A 44 5.18 -9.78 -2.34
CA SER A 44 5.59 -9.03 -1.16
C SER A 44 5.57 -7.52 -1.40
N PHE A 45 6.01 -7.06 -2.57
CA PHE A 45 5.99 -5.65 -2.92
C PHE A 45 4.55 -5.13 -3.04
N ASP A 46 3.67 -5.84 -3.75
CA ASP A 46 2.25 -5.46 -3.88
C ASP A 46 1.56 -5.38 -2.49
N SER A 47 1.86 -6.31 -1.60
CA SER A 47 1.39 -6.28 -0.22
C SER A 47 1.92 -5.08 0.57
N MET A 48 3.18 -4.71 0.37
CA MET A 48 3.81 -3.55 1.01
C MET A 48 3.14 -2.24 0.54
N GLN A 49 2.90 -2.09 -0.76
CA GLN A 49 2.20 -0.90 -1.30
C GLN A 49 0.80 -0.79 -0.69
N ARG A 50 0.04 -1.89 -0.68
CA ARG A 50 -1.32 -1.90 -0.09
C ARG A 50 -1.31 -1.58 1.40
N ALA A 51 -0.35 -2.11 2.15
CA ALA A 51 -0.20 -1.80 3.57
C ALA A 51 0.12 -0.31 3.80
N ALA A 52 1.00 0.27 2.98
CA ALA A 52 1.32 1.69 3.04
C ALA A 52 0.10 2.58 2.75
N ALA A 53 -0.71 2.23 1.74
CA ALA A 53 -1.93 2.96 1.41
C ALA A 53 -2.99 2.87 2.52
N VAL A 54 -3.20 1.67 3.10
CA VAL A 54 -4.12 1.48 4.25
C VAL A 54 -3.66 2.29 5.46
N ALA A 55 -2.34 2.30 5.75
CA ALA A 55 -1.78 3.06 6.85
C ALA A 55 -1.97 4.57 6.66
N LEU A 56 -1.74 5.10 5.45
CA LEU A 56 -2.01 6.50 5.12
C LEU A 56 -3.49 6.86 5.30
N ALA A 57 -4.39 6.04 4.77
CA ALA A 57 -5.82 6.27 4.86
C ALA A 57 -6.29 6.26 6.33
N GLY A 58 -5.79 5.31 7.12
CA GLY A 58 -6.08 5.21 8.55
C GLY A 58 -5.58 6.41 9.36
N ASP A 59 -4.37 6.89 9.08
CA ASP A 59 -3.77 8.05 9.75
C ASP A 59 -4.65 9.30 9.58
N ILE A 60 -5.01 9.66 8.34
CA ILE A 60 -5.84 10.85 8.11
C ILE A 60 -7.25 10.67 8.67
N MET A 61 -7.82 9.46 8.62
CA MET A 61 -9.14 9.20 9.20
C MET A 61 -9.13 9.43 10.71
N GLN A 62 -8.05 9.06 11.40
CA GLN A 62 -7.89 9.33 12.83
C GLN A 62 -7.74 10.83 13.12
N ARG A 63 -6.97 11.55 12.31
CA ARG A 63 -6.85 13.02 12.41
C ARG A 63 -8.18 13.74 12.22
N ILE A 64 -8.93 13.36 11.17
CA ILE A 64 -10.28 13.88 10.91
C ILE A 64 -11.21 13.62 12.09
N ARG A 65 -11.19 12.42 12.69
CA ARG A 65 -11.99 12.09 13.88
C ARG A 65 -11.59 12.88 15.12
N SER A 66 -10.32 13.27 15.22
CA SER A 66 -9.80 14.06 16.35
C SER A 66 -10.16 15.53 16.24
N ASN A 67 -10.36 16.05 15.03
CA ASN A 67 -10.77 17.42 14.78
C ASN A 67 -12.30 17.53 14.81
N ASP A 68 -12.85 17.73 16.01
CA ASP A 68 -14.29 17.72 16.27
C ASP A 68 -14.95 19.04 15.82
N THR A 69 -15.56 19.02 14.62
CA THR A 69 -16.00 20.25 13.93
C THR A 69 -17.21 19.99 13.02
N LEU A 70 -18.22 20.86 13.08
CA LEU A 70 -19.36 20.83 12.16
C LEU A 70 -18.97 21.21 10.72
N ASN A 71 -17.81 21.85 10.53
CA ASN A 71 -17.29 22.25 9.22
C ASN A 71 -16.38 21.20 8.58
N LEU A 72 -16.42 19.95 9.05
CA LEU A 72 -15.53 18.87 8.64
C LEU A 72 -15.47 18.71 7.12
N GLY A 73 -16.63 18.81 6.44
CA GLY A 73 -16.68 18.72 4.99
C GLY A 73 -15.92 19.84 4.29
N ASN A 74 -16.05 21.08 4.74
CA ASN A 74 -15.31 22.20 4.15
C ASN A 74 -13.80 22.15 4.46
N GLN A 75 -13.41 21.48 5.54
CA GLN A 75 -12.04 21.47 6.04
C GLN A 75 -11.20 20.32 5.50
N TYR A 76 -11.79 19.14 5.26
CA TYR A 76 -11.06 17.96 4.82
C TYR A 76 -11.46 17.44 3.44
N GLN A 77 -12.60 17.84 2.87
CA GLN A 77 -13.01 17.38 1.55
C GLN A 77 -12.16 18.00 0.46
N GLN A 78 -11.24 17.21 -0.08
CA GLN A 78 -10.38 17.64 -1.18
C GLN A 78 -9.76 16.43 -1.89
N VAL A 79 -9.22 16.74 -3.07
CA VAL A 79 -8.43 15.82 -3.88
C VAL A 79 -7.06 16.44 -4.08
N PHE A 80 -6.01 15.68 -3.83
CA PHE A 80 -4.64 16.09 -4.07
C PHE A 80 -3.76 14.89 -4.40
N SER A 81 -2.65 15.17 -5.05
CA SER A 81 -1.64 14.19 -5.47
C SER A 81 -0.37 14.33 -4.65
N SER A 82 0.55 13.38 -4.83
CA SER A 82 1.93 13.47 -4.35
C SER A 82 2.67 14.73 -4.81
N THR A 83 2.25 15.34 -5.92
CA THR A 83 2.84 16.57 -6.47
C THR A 83 2.28 17.86 -5.88
N ALA A 84 1.36 17.78 -4.91
CA ALA A 84 0.80 18.95 -4.25
C ALA A 84 1.89 19.77 -3.53
N THR A 85 1.79 21.10 -3.64
CA THR A 85 2.70 22.03 -2.97
C THR A 85 2.51 21.98 -1.46
N VAL A 86 3.61 21.91 -0.72
CA VAL A 86 3.62 22.01 0.75
C VAL A 86 3.91 23.45 1.15
N ASN A 87 2.99 24.07 1.90
CA ASN A 87 3.09 25.48 2.28
C ASN A 87 3.79 25.71 3.63
N GLY A 88 4.08 24.66 4.40
CA GLY A 88 4.87 24.74 5.62
C GLY A 88 4.09 25.23 6.85
N ASN A 89 2.80 24.96 6.93
CA ASN A 89 1.94 25.28 8.05
C ASN A 89 2.30 24.43 9.28
N ASN A 90 3.16 24.99 10.13
CA ASN A 90 3.59 24.39 11.40
C ASN A 90 3.00 25.11 12.63
N ARG A 91 2.01 25.99 12.42
CA ARG A 91 1.53 26.96 13.42
C ARG A 91 1.01 26.32 14.70
N CYS A 92 0.29 25.20 14.58
CA CYS A 92 -0.30 24.46 15.70
C CYS A 92 0.69 23.65 16.56
N PHE A 93 1.98 23.63 16.21
CA PHE A 93 3.00 23.07 17.10
C PHE A 93 3.45 24.05 18.19
N SER A 94 3.26 25.35 17.98
CA SER A 94 3.71 26.41 18.88
C SER A 94 2.58 27.33 19.36
N ASN A 95 1.37 27.19 18.83
CA ASN A 95 0.22 28.03 19.14
C ASN A 95 -1.04 27.21 19.35
N VAL A 96 -2.03 27.81 20.03
CA VAL A 96 -3.41 27.32 20.00
C VAL A 96 -3.97 27.52 18.60
N CYS A 97 -4.58 26.48 18.04
CA CYS A 97 -5.18 26.50 16.71
C CYS A 97 -6.68 26.30 16.75
N THR A 98 -7.36 26.93 15.80
CA THR A 98 -8.73 26.62 15.43
C THR A 98 -8.80 25.28 14.69
N ASN A 99 -9.98 24.66 14.68
CA ASN A 99 -10.25 23.45 13.89
C ASN A 99 -9.86 23.58 12.41
N ALA A 100 -9.98 24.79 11.83
CA ALA A 100 -9.59 25.05 10.45
C ALA A 100 -8.07 25.02 10.25
N GLU A 101 -7.32 25.61 11.19
CA GLU A 101 -5.86 25.60 11.16
C GLU A 101 -5.30 24.19 11.40
N ILE A 102 -5.94 23.40 12.28
CA ILE A 102 -5.60 21.98 12.51
C ILE A 102 -5.78 21.18 11.21
N ALA A 103 -6.93 21.31 10.55
CA ALA A 103 -7.19 20.60 9.30
C ALA A 103 -6.16 20.96 8.21
N ALA A 104 -5.85 22.25 8.04
CA ALA A 104 -4.84 22.69 7.07
C ALA A 104 -3.46 22.09 7.38
N MET A 105 -3.05 22.06 8.65
CA MET A 105 -1.81 21.42 9.07
C MET A 105 -1.82 19.90 8.82
N ASP A 106 -2.90 19.20 9.18
CA ASP A 106 -3.02 17.75 9.00
C ASP A 106 -2.82 17.36 7.53
N LEU A 107 -3.49 18.09 6.64
CA LEU A 107 -3.43 17.85 5.20
C LEU A 107 -2.04 18.11 4.64
N GLU A 108 -1.34 19.15 5.11
CA GLU A 108 0.04 19.41 4.71
C GLU A 108 1.03 18.34 5.20
N GLN A 109 0.95 17.95 6.47
CA GLN A 109 1.77 16.85 6.99
C GLN A 109 1.52 15.57 6.22
N TRP A 110 0.28 15.35 5.80
CA TRP A 110 -0.09 14.16 5.06
C TRP A 110 0.39 14.19 3.60
N ILE A 111 0.38 15.36 2.94
CA ILE A 111 1.05 15.55 1.64
C ILE A 111 2.55 15.20 1.76
N MET A 112 3.23 15.69 2.79
CA MET A 112 4.65 15.35 3.04
C MET A 112 4.85 13.85 3.27
N ALA A 113 3.94 13.20 4.00
CA ALA A 113 3.99 11.76 4.23
C ALA A 113 3.82 10.94 2.94
N ILE A 114 2.96 11.41 2.02
CA ILE A 114 2.80 10.80 0.68
C ILE A 114 4.07 11.00 -0.15
N GLN A 115 4.60 12.22 -0.20
CA GLN A 115 5.86 12.52 -0.92
C GLN A 115 7.04 11.68 -0.43
N ALA A 116 7.15 11.44 0.88
CA ALA A 116 8.19 10.58 1.43
C ALA A 116 8.04 9.11 0.97
N ARG A 117 6.80 8.63 0.79
CA ARG A 117 6.52 7.26 0.33
C ARG A 117 6.80 7.06 -1.16
N GLU A 118 6.59 8.09 -1.96
CA GLU A 118 6.98 8.16 -3.38
C GLU A 118 8.49 8.10 -3.53
N ASN A 119 9.23 8.91 -2.75
CA ASN A 119 10.69 8.92 -2.78
C ASN A 119 11.33 7.58 -2.38
N THR A 120 10.65 6.79 -1.54
CA THR A 120 11.09 5.44 -1.16
C THR A 120 10.61 4.35 -2.12
N GLY A 121 9.81 4.71 -3.14
CA GLY A 121 9.22 3.80 -4.11
C GLY A 121 8.16 2.86 -3.51
N SER A 122 7.63 3.19 -2.32
CA SER A 122 6.60 2.38 -1.66
C SER A 122 5.21 2.62 -2.24
N LEU A 123 4.96 3.83 -2.73
CA LEU A 123 3.81 4.20 -3.56
C LEU A 123 4.33 4.99 -4.75
N ASP A 124 3.55 5.06 -5.82
CA ASP A 124 3.92 5.76 -7.06
C ASP A 124 2.67 6.45 -7.62
N ASP A 125 2.80 7.66 -8.14
CA ASP A 125 1.69 8.47 -8.67
C ASP A 125 0.46 8.50 -7.75
N THR A 126 0.72 8.72 -6.45
CA THR A 126 -0.33 8.66 -5.44
C THR A 126 -1.31 9.82 -5.58
N THR A 127 -2.58 9.49 -5.73
CA THR A 127 -3.70 10.43 -5.65
C THR A 127 -4.58 10.08 -4.47
N VAL A 128 -5.01 11.09 -3.74
CA VAL A 128 -5.85 10.96 -2.57
C VAL A 128 -7.12 11.75 -2.75
N CYS A 129 -8.23 11.15 -2.35
CA CYS A 129 -9.55 11.76 -2.39
C CYS A 129 -10.25 11.55 -1.06
N ILE A 130 -10.52 12.65 -0.36
CA ILE A 130 -11.34 12.66 0.83
C ILE A 130 -12.70 13.20 0.43
N THR A 131 -13.74 12.39 0.62
CA THR A 131 -15.13 12.82 0.42
C THR A 131 -15.88 12.74 1.73
N THR A 132 -16.77 13.71 1.92
CA THR A 132 -17.60 13.80 3.12
C THR A 132 -19.04 13.96 2.69
N ALA A 133 -19.94 13.24 3.34
CA ALA A 133 -21.36 13.34 3.09
C ALA A 133 -22.10 13.51 4.41
N PRO A 134 -22.86 14.60 4.62
CA PRO A 134 -23.69 14.74 5.80
C PRO A 134 -24.75 13.62 5.82
N VAL A 135 -25.00 13.05 6.99
CA VAL A 135 -25.94 11.94 7.17
C VAL A 135 -27.31 12.51 7.50
N PRO A 136 -28.36 12.23 6.70
CA PRO A 136 -29.72 12.65 7.00
C PRO A 136 -30.17 12.14 8.38
N GLY A 137 -30.89 12.97 9.13
CA GLY A 137 -31.38 12.62 10.48
C GLY A 137 -30.34 12.73 11.61
N SER A 138 -29.09 13.14 11.30
CA SER A 138 -28.04 13.33 12.32
C SER A 138 -28.02 14.71 12.98
N GLN A 139 -29.07 15.52 12.79
CA GLN A 139 -29.15 16.90 13.27
C GLN A 139 -27.97 17.79 12.80
N GLY A 140 -27.37 17.48 11.64
CA GLY A 140 -26.23 18.22 11.10
C GLY A 140 -24.88 17.84 11.70
N ARG A 141 -24.81 16.76 12.49
CA ARG A 141 -23.60 16.38 13.25
C ARG A 141 -22.95 15.08 12.78
N GLY A 142 -23.67 14.28 12.00
CA GLY A 142 -23.18 13.01 11.47
C GLY A 142 -22.65 13.16 10.05
N PHE A 143 -21.44 12.64 9.81
CA PHE A 143 -20.78 12.67 8.51
C PHE A 143 -20.28 11.27 8.14
N ASN A 144 -20.56 10.84 6.92
CA ASN A 144 -19.87 9.71 6.30
C ASN A 144 -18.62 10.23 5.61
N VAL A 145 -17.46 9.85 6.11
CA VAL A 145 -16.17 10.21 5.53
C VAL A 145 -15.61 9.01 4.79
N THR A 146 -15.27 9.21 3.52
CA THR A 146 -14.60 8.21 2.70
C THR A 146 -13.22 8.74 2.34
N VAL A 147 -12.19 7.98 2.67
CA VAL A 147 -10.80 8.26 2.30
C VAL A 147 -10.38 7.22 1.29
N SER A 148 -10.10 7.67 0.07
CA SER A 148 -9.60 6.83 -1.01
C SER A 148 -8.16 7.21 -1.32
N VAL A 149 -7.28 6.21 -1.33
CA VAL A 149 -5.87 6.36 -1.72
C VAL A 149 -5.66 5.51 -2.97
N ALA A 150 -5.37 6.17 -4.08
CA ALA A 150 -5.06 5.56 -5.36
C ALA A 150 -3.56 5.71 -5.65
N TRP A 151 -2.95 4.71 -6.27
CA TRP A 151 -1.53 4.71 -6.67
C TRP A 151 -1.32 3.83 -7.90
N ALA A 152 -0.20 4.03 -8.61
CA ALA A 152 0.24 3.19 -9.70
C ALA A 152 0.90 1.90 -9.18
N GLY A 153 0.26 0.76 -9.43
CA GLY A 153 0.81 -0.57 -9.24
C GLY A 153 1.85 -0.93 -10.30
N ARG A 154 2.57 -2.03 -10.09
CA ARG A 154 3.62 -2.51 -11.00
C ARG A 154 3.14 -3.49 -12.06
N GLN A 155 1.86 -3.83 -12.05
CA GLN A 155 1.25 -4.81 -12.94
C GLN A 155 -0.05 -4.25 -13.50
N ALA A 156 -0.34 -4.53 -14.76
CA ALA A 156 -1.68 -4.30 -15.29
C ALA A 156 -2.69 -5.23 -14.59
N PHE A 157 -3.89 -4.75 -14.35
CA PHE A 157 -5.00 -5.49 -13.76
C PHE A 157 -6.32 -4.88 -14.23
N ASP A 158 -7.21 -5.73 -14.73
CA ASP A 158 -8.55 -5.31 -15.11
C ASP A 158 -9.35 -4.98 -13.84
N MET A 159 -9.68 -3.71 -13.67
CA MET A 159 -10.46 -3.27 -12.52
C MET A 159 -11.88 -3.85 -12.60
N ASN A 160 -12.45 -4.21 -11.45
CA ASN A 160 -13.88 -4.54 -11.40
C ASN A 160 -14.72 -3.25 -11.40
N ALA A 161 -15.99 -3.36 -11.77
CA ALA A 161 -16.90 -2.20 -11.85
C ALA A 161 -16.98 -1.40 -10.53
N ALA A 162 -16.85 -2.07 -9.37
CA ALA A 162 -16.88 -1.41 -8.07
C ALA A 162 -15.65 -0.50 -7.84
N ASN A 163 -14.46 -0.95 -8.24
CA ASN A 163 -13.23 -0.16 -8.13
C ASN A 163 -13.16 0.92 -9.21
N GLU A 164 -13.69 0.66 -10.40
CA GLU A 164 -13.81 1.67 -11.47
C GLU A 164 -14.69 2.85 -11.05
N ALA A 165 -15.78 2.57 -10.33
CA ALA A 165 -16.70 3.59 -9.81
C ALA A 165 -16.06 4.51 -8.75
N ILE A 166 -14.90 4.16 -8.19
CA ILE A 166 -14.16 5.03 -7.27
C ILE A 166 -13.47 6.12 -8.10
N ASN A 167 -14.03 7.33 -8.03
CA ASN A 167 -13.49 8.51 -8.70
C ASN A 167 -12.30 9.09 -7.91
N CYS A 168 -11.17 8.38 -7.94
CA CYS A 168 -9.92 8.83 -7.36
C CYS A 168 -8.71 8.36 -8.17
N GLY A 169 -7.90 9.32 -8.64
CA GLY A 169 -6.79 9.06 -9.56
C GLY A 169 -7.24 8.61 -10.96
N ASP A 170 -6.29 8.50 -11.88
CA ASP A 170 -6.55 8.17 -13.28
C ASP A 170 -7.00 6.72 -13.44
N ASN A 171 -8.13 6.51 -14.12
CA ASN A 171 -8.65 5.17 -14.34
C ASN A 171 -7.85 4.45 -15.46
N ASN A 172 -6.83 3.71 -15.05
CA ASN A 172 -5.96 2.92 -15.93
C ASN A 172 -5.68 1.53 -15.30
N ASP A 173 -5.14 0.60 -16.10
CA ASP A 173 -4.91 -0.80 -15.69
C ASP A 173 -3.85 -0.94 -14.57
N PHE A 174 -3.03 0.09 -14.37
CA PHE A 174 -2.03 0.12 -13.30
C PHE A 174 -2.60 0.70 -12.01
N ARG A 175 -3.74 1.40 -12.04
CA ARG A 175 -4.34 1.99 -10.86
C ARG A 175 -4.67 0.91 -9.84
N ARG A 176 -4.25 1.16 -8.61
CA ARG A 176 -4.68 0.46 -7.42
C ARG A 176 -5.35 1.47 -6.52
N VAL A 177 -6.36 1.01 -5.79
CA VAL A 177 -7.11 1.89 -4.89
C VAL A 177 -7.50 1.13 -3.63
N VAL A 178 -7.38 1.83 -2.50
CA VAL A 178 -7.96 1.42 -1.22
C VAL A 178 -8.90 2.52 -0.80
N SER A 179 -10.13 2.15 -0.45
CA SER A 179 -11.12 3.08 0.09
C SER A 179 -11.55 2.60 1.47
N ILE A 180 -11.49 3.48 2.45
CA ILE A 180 -12.03 3.24 3.78
C ILE A 180 -13.17 4.22 4.03
N ASN A 181 -14.26 3.73 4.61
CA ASN A 181 -15.41 4.53 4.97
C ASN A 181 -15.62 4.51 6.48
N SER A 182 -15.98 5.65 7.04
CA SER A 182 -16.30 5.79 8.47
C SER A 182 -17.46 6.75 8.67
N TYR A 183 -18.34 6.41 9.61
CA TYR A 183 -19.24 7.36 10.23
C TYR A 183 -18.49 8.16 11.31
N ILE A 184 -18.71 9.47 11.35
CA ILE A 184 -18.19 10.39 12.37
C ILE A 184 -19.37 11.18 12.93
N LEU A 185 -19.48 11.24 14.26
CA LEU A 185 -20.46 12.06 14.97
C LEU A 185 -19.72 13.17 15.72
N VAL A 186 -20.01 14.41 15.36
CA VAL A 186 -19.42 15.61 15.98
C VAL A 186 -20.03 15.85 17.36
N ARG A 187 -19.21 16.00 18.41
CA ARG A 187 -19.69 16.26 19.78
C ARG A 187 -19.98 17.74 19.99
N ASP A 188 -20.83 18.05 20.98
CA ASP A 188 -21.18 19.43 21.35
C ASP A 188 -20.13 20.00 22.30
#